data_AF-A0A7J4CZH5-F1
#
_entry.id   AF-A0A7J4CZH5-F1
#
_cell.length_a   1.000
_cell.length_b   1.000
_cell.length_c   1.000
_cell.angle_alpha   90.00
_cell.angle_beta   90.00
_cell.angle_gamma   90.00
#
_symmetry.space_group_name_H-M   'P 1'
#
loop_
_entity.id
_entity.type
_entity.pdbx_description
1 polymer ?
#
loop_
_entity_poly.entity_id
_entity_poly.type
_entity_poly.pdbx_seq_one_letter_code
_entity_poly.pdbx_strand_id
1 'polypeptide(L)' 'MDRKRWEKETLESALNEHPERKETLLDSRERLNTPEDTYGSKFELPGKAPYTRGIHPTGYRGKLWTM' A
#
# COMPACT_ATOMS: atom_id res chain seq x y z
N MET A 1 0.09 -5.50 18.69
CA MET A 1 -0.63 -4.27 19.07
C MET A 1 -1.68 -4.07 18.01
N ASP A 2 -2.96 -4.07 18.37
CA ASP A 2 -4.04 -4.09 17.38
C ASP A 2 -4.24 -2.70 16.77
N ARG A 3 -4.64 -2.64 15.50
CA ARG A 3 -4.88 -1.38 14.77
C ARG A 3 -5.82 -0.44 15.52
N LYS A 4 -6.95 -0.98 16.02
CA LYS A 4 -7.93 -0.23 16.81
C LYS A 4 -7.35 0.38 18.10
N ARG A 5 -6.40 -0.33 18.73
CA ARG A 5 -5.75 0.14 19.95
C ARG A 5 -4.79 1.28 19.66
N TRP A 6 -4.00 1.15 18.59
CA TRP A 6 -3.09 2.22 18.15
C TRP A 6 -3.84 3.48 17.72
N GLU A 7 -4.97 3.33 17.01
CA GLU A 7 -5.83 4.45 16.60
C GLU A 7 -6.31 5.26 17.82
N LYS A 8 -6.74 4.59 18.88
CA LYS A 8 -7.27 5.26 20.08
C LYS A 8 -6.19 5.82 21.01
N GLU A 9 -5.12 5.05 21.28
CA GLU A 9 -4.13 5.42 22.29
C GLU A 9 -3.07 6.37 21.75
N THR A 10 -2.65 6.19 20.49
CA THR A 10 -1.50 6.90 19.93
C THR A 10 -1.91 7.94 18.88
N LEU A 11 -2.78 7.56 17.93
CA LEU A 11 -3.14 8.44 16.82
C LEU A 11 -4.02 9.61 17.26
N GLU A 12 -5.07 9.37 18.05
CA GLU A 12 -5.93 10.44 18.57
C GLU A 12 -5.13 11.48 19.38
N SER A 13 -4.20 11.02 20.24
CA SER A 13 -3.35 11.92 21.02
C SER A 13 -2.50 12.82 20.12
N ALA A 14 -1.87 12.25 19.08
CA ALA A 14 -1.03 13.01 18.16
C ALA A 14 -1.82 14.01 17.30
N LEU A 15 -3.01 13.61 16.82
CA LEU A 15 -3.87 14.47 16.00
C LEU A 15 -4.44 15.66 16.78
N ASN A 16 -4.67 15.51 18.09
CA ASN A 16 -5.14 16.58 18.95
C ASN A 16 -4.08 17.66 19.18
N GLU A 17 -2.80 17.28 19.29
CA GLU A 17 -1.70 18.24 19.42
C GLU A 17 -1.33 18.86 18.06
N HIS A 18 -1.24 18.02 17.03
CA HIS A 18 -0.78 18.39 15.69
C HIS A 18 -1.64 17.73 14.61
N PRO A 19 -2.69 18.42 14.12
CA PRO A 19 -3.58 17.86 13.12
C PRO A 19 -2.88 17.69 11.76
N GLU A 20 -3.29 16.65 11.03
CA GLU A 20 -2.85 16.40 9.65
C GLU A 20 -3.32 17.54 8.71
N ARG A 21 -2.54 17.78 7.65
CA ARG A 21 -2.91 18.78 6.63
C ARG A 21 -4.08 18.28 5.79
N LYS A 22 -4.94 19.19 5.31
CA LYS A 22 -6.13 18.80 4.52
C LYS A 22 -5.78 18.09 3.22
N GLU A 23 -4.62 18.37 2.63
CA GLU A 23 -4.17 17.78 1.38
C GLU A 23 -3.94 16.27 1.48
N THR A 24 -3.61 15.75 2.67
CA THR A 24 -3.37 14.31 2.85
C THR A 24 -4.65 13.48 2.78
N LEU A 25 -5.83 14.13 2.86
CA LEU A 25 -7.13 13.47 2.81
C LEU A 25 -7.69 13.33 1.38
N LEU A 26 -7.11 14.00 0.37
CA LEU A 26 -7.66 13.98 -1.00
C LEU A 26 -7.65 12.60 -1.64
N ASP A 27 -6.62 11.81 -1.37
CA ASP A 27 -6.44 10.51 -2.03
C ASP A 27 -7.33 9.41 -1.42
N SER A 28 -8.10 9.69 -0.37
CA SER A 28 -8.98 8.73 0.35
C SER A 28 -8.27 7.42 0.75
N ARG A 29 -6.93 7.45 0.85
CA ARG A 29 -6.12 6.29 1.22
C ARG A 29 -6.19 6.06 2.72
N GLU A 30 -6.09 4.81 3.12
CA GLU A 30 -5.90 4.49 4.53
C GLU A 30 -4.57 5.05 5.03
N ARG A 31 -4.55 5.52 6.29
CA ARG A 31 -3.36 6.14 6.91
C ARG A 31 -2.20 5.16 7.06
N LEU A 32 -2.52 3.90 7.35
CA LEU A 32 -1.55 2.87 7.70
C LEU A 32 -1.95 1.56 7.04
N ASN A 33 -1.07 1.05 6.18
CA ASN A 33 -1.15 -0.31 5.68
C ASN A 33 -0.45 -1.26 6.66
N THR A 34 -1.09 -2.37 6.95
CA THR A 34 -0.66 -3.44 7.84
C THR A 34 -0.50 -4.74 7.06
N PRO A 35 0.21 -5.75 7.60
CA PRO A 35 0.30 -7.06 6.95
C PRO A 35 -1.06 -7.73 6.73
N GLU A 36 -2.07 -7.44 7.56
CA GLU A 36 -3.44 -7.95 7.42
C GLU A 36 -4.09 -7.49 6.12
N ASP A 37 -3.76 -6.28 5.65
CA ASP A 37 -4.28 -5.73 4.39
C ASP A 37 -3.75 -6.50 3.17
N THR A 38 -2.70 -7.30 3.35
CA THR A 38 -2.14 -8.16 2.30
C THR A 38 -2.71 -9.59 2.33
N TYR A 39 -3.38 -9.99 3.42
CA TYR A 39 -3.77 -11.38 3.68
C TYR A 39 -4.76 -11.97 2.65
N GLY A 40 -5.45 -11.12 1.87
CA GLY A 40 -6.33 -11.53 0.77
C GLY A 40 -5.73 -11.40 -0.64
N SER A 41 -4.49 -10.95 -0.76
CA SER A 41 -3.87 -10.74 -2.07
C SER A 41 -3.56 -12.07 -2.75
N LYS A 42 -4.01 -12.22 -4.00
CA LYS A 42 -3.74 -13.43 -4.77
C LYS A 42 -2.26 -13.51 -5.09
N PHE A 43 -1.71 -14.72 -5.06
CA PHE A 43 -0.35 -14.94 -5.52
C PHE A 43 -0.27 -14.72 -7.03
N GLU A 44 0.50 -13.71 -7.44
CA GLU A 44 0.65 -13.32 -8.84
C GLU A 44 2.09 -13.51 -9.33
N LEU A 45 2.18 -13.92 -10.61
CA LEU A 45 3.43 -14.16 -11.32
C LEU A 45 3.54 -13.22 -12.52
N PRO A 46 4.75 -12.71 -12.84
CA PRO A 46 4.97 -11.93 -14.05
C PRO A 46 4.66 -12.77 -15.29
N GLY A 47 4.12 -12.14 -16.33
CA GLY A 47 3.71 -12.80 -17.56
C GLY A 47 2.42 -13.64 -17.46
N LYS A 48 1.66 -13.51 -16.37
CA LYS A 48 0.32 -14.08 -16.23
C LYS A 48 -0.70 -13.01 -15.83
N ALA A 49 -1.93 -13.14 -16.35
CA ALA A 49 -3.05 -12.28 -15.95
C ALA A 49 -3.24 -12.32 -14.42
N PRO A 50 -3.56 -11.19 -13.76
CA PRO A 50 -3.93 -9.88 -14.32
C PRO A 50 -2.74 -8.99 -14.73
N TYR A 51 -1.52 -9.51 -14.76
CA TYR A 51 -0.30 -8.80 -15.18
C TYR A 51 0.10 -7.62 -14.29
N THR A 52 -0.36 -7.56 -13.04
CA THR A 52 0.08 -6.54 -12.06
C THR A 52 1.60 -6.52 -11.91
N ARG A 53 2.25 -7.70 -12.05
CA ARG A 53 3.72 -7.85 -11.98
C ARG A 53 4.43 -7.76 -13.34
N GLY A 54 3.74 -7.29 -14.37
CA GLY A 54 4.26 -7.11 -15.73
C GLY A 54 3.84 -8.20 -16.72
N ILE A 55 3.79 -7.84 -18.01
CA ILE A 55 3.35 -8.72 -19.10
C ILE A 55 4.42 -9.73 -19.55
N HIS A 56 5.69 -9.51 -19.22
CA HIS A 56 6.79 -10.37 -19.63
C HIS A 56 7.34 -11.16 -18.42
N PRO A 57 7.44 -12.50 -18.49
CA PRO A 57 7.92 -13.33 -17.37
C PRO A 57 9.31 -12.94 -16.84
N THR A 58 10.19 -12.47 -17.71
CA THR A 58 11.56 -12.08 -17.37
C THR A 58 11.72 -10.59 -17.04
N GLY A 59 10.67 -9.78 -17.28
CA GLY A 59 10.75 -8.32 -17.20
C GLY A 59 11.97 -7.75 -17.92
N TYR A 60 12.58 -6.74 -17.29
CA TYR A 60 13.76 -6.04 -17.83
C TYR A 60 15.08 -6.82 -17.72
N ARG A 61 15.07 -8.01 -17.12
CA ARG A 61 16.27 -8.89 -17.13
C ARG A 61 16.53 -9.50 -18.51
N GLY A 62 15.48 -9.64 -19.34
CA GLY A 62 15.60 -10.17 -20.70
C GLY A 62 15.75 -9.08 -21.76
N LYS A 63 14.97 -8.00 -21.64
CA LYS A 63 15.00 -6.86 -22.57
C LYS A 63 14.70 -5.58 -21.80
N LEU A 64 15.59 -4.60 -21.89
CA LEU A 64 15.37 -3.27 -21.31
C LEU A 64 14.18 -2.57 -21.99
N TRP A 65 13.60 -1.58 -21.31
CA TRP A 65 12.58 -0.73 -21.92
C TRP A 65 13.17 0.02 -23.11
N THR A 66 12.35 0.28 -24.13
CA THR A 66 12.72 1.20 -25.20
C THR A 66 12.78 2.61 -24.60
N MET A 67 13.89 3.30 -24.78
CA MET A 67 14.02 4.72 -24.42
C MET A 67 13.20 5.61 -25.33
#